data_AF-A0A7Z9ZGU4-F1
#
_entry.id   AF-A0A7Z9ZGU4-F1
#
_cell.length_a   1.000
_cell.length_b   1.000
_cell.length_c   1.000
_cell.angle_alpha   90.00
_cell.angle_beta   90.00
_cell.angle_gamma   90.00
#
_symmetry.space_group_name_H-M   'P 1'
#
loop_
_entity.id
_entity.type
_entity.pdbx_description
1 polymer ?
#
loop_
_entity_poly.entity_id
_entity_poly.type
_entity_poly.pdbx_seq_one_letter_code
_entity_poly.pdbx_strand_id
1 'polypeptide(L)'
;MLRGKLEFARGITLQVAELVDVAEGRIRRYSYAVKRDDEELYWYDPQPHPDDPRLAETYPHHKHVPPNIKHNRIPAPGMSFEKPNLPFLIKEIERELLTTP
;
A
#
# COMPACT_ATOMS: atom_id res chain seq x y z
N MET A 1 -10.47 -12.19 -7.29
CA MET A 1 -9.11 -11.86 -6.82
C MET A 1 -8.30 -11.44 -8.02
N LEU A 2 -7.72 -10.24 -7.96
CA LEU A 2 -6.83 -9.69 -8.96
C LEU A 2 -5.41 -9.67 -8.40
N ARG A 3 -4.43 -10.02 -9.21
CA ARG A 3 -3.01 -9.98 -8.85
C ARG A 3 -2.21 -9.46 -10.04
N GLY A 4 -1.16 -8.71 -9.76
CA GLY A 4 -0.28 -8.19 -10.78
C GLY A 4 0.90 -7.45 -10.18
N LYS A 5 1.72 -6.88 -11.06
CA LYS A 5 2.78 -5.96 -10.67
C LYS A 5 2.85 -4.80 -11.64
N LEU A 6 3.29 -3.65 -11.15
CA LEU A 6 3.71 -2.51 -11.95
C LEU A 6 5.22 -2.37 -11.77
N GLU A 7 5.94 -2.26 -12.89
CA GLU A 7 7.38 -2.05 -12.91
C GLU A 7 7.65 -0.58 -13.22
N PHE A 8 8.54 0.02 -12.45
CA PHE A 8 8.99 1.39 -12.58
C PHE A 8 10.50 1.41 -12.86
N ALA A 9 11.04 2.59 -13.18
CA ALA A 9 12.48 2.78 -13.26
C ALA A 9 13.18 2.46 -11.92
N ARG A 10 14.51 2.34 -11.96
CA ARG A 10 15.37 2.13 -10.76
C ARG A 10 15.05 0.84 -9.98
N GLY A 11 14.61 -0.21 -10.68
CA GLY A 11 14.30 -1.52 -10.09
C GLY A 11 13.08 -1.52 -9.18
N ILE A 12 12.28 -0.45 -9.16
CA ILE A 12 11.11 -0.36 -8.29
C ILE A 12 9.96 -1.20 -8.86
N THR A 13 9.37 -2.05 -8.03
CA THR A 13 8.18 -2.84 -8.37
C THR A 13 7.10 -2.64 -7.32
N LEU A 14 5.88 -2.37 -7.77
CA LEU A 14 4.67 -2.45 -6.94
C LEU A 14 3.98 -3.78 -7.19
N GLN A 15 3.98 -4.68 -6.21
CA GLN A 15 3.18 -5.90 -6.22
C GLN A 15 1.77 -5.59 -5.73
N VAL A 16 0.76 -6.04 -6.48
CA VAL A 16 -0.65 -5.71 -6.26
C VAL A 16 -1.45 -6.99 -6.05
N ALA A 17 -2.25 -7.03 -5.00
CA ALA A 17 -3.25 -8.04 -4.74
C ALA A 17 -4.54 -7.38 -4.25
N GLU A 18 -5.64 -7.54 -4.97
CA GLU A 18 -6.94 -6.95 -4.60
C GLU A 18 -8.07 -7.98 -4.72
N LEU A 19 -8.95 -8.00 -3.74
CA LEU A 19 -10.27 -8.60 -3.87
C LEU A 19 -11.26 -7.48 -4.16
N VAL A 20 -11.67 -7.36 -5.41
CA VAL A 20 -12.65 -6.36 -5.87
C VAL A 20 -14.02 -7.01 -5.98
N ASP A 21 -15.00 -6.37 -5.38
CA ASP A 21 -16.41 -6.59 -5.69
C ASP A 21 -16.75 -5.78 -6.94
N VAL A 22 -16.89 -6.47 -8.07
CA VAL A 22 -17.11 -5.81 -9.37
C VAL A 22 -18.53 -5.26 -9.48
N ALA A 23 -19.51 -5.88 -8.81
CA ALA A 23 -20.89 -5.41 -8.84
C ALA A 23 -21.04 -4.08 -8.08
N GLU A 24 -20.35 -3.95 -6.95
CA GLU A 24 -20.36 -2.71 -6.16
C GLU A 24 -19.27 -1.71 -6.56
N GLY A 25 -18.28 -2.14 -7.35
CA GLY A 25 -17.12 -1.31 -7.72
C GLY A 25 -16.20 -0.98 -6.54
N ARG A 26 -16.09 -1.87 -5.56
CA ARG A 26 -15.38 -1.63 -4.29
C ARG A 26 -14.30 -2.65 -4.00
N ILE A 27 -13.27 -2.22 -3.28
CA ILE A 27 -12.23 -3.13 -2.78
C ILE A 27 -12.72 -3.73 -1.46
N ARG A 28 -12.65 -5.05 -1.33
CA ARG A 28 -12.96 -5.78 -0.08
C ARG A 28 -11.72 -6.10 0.73
N ARG A 29 -10.61 -6.36 0.04
CA ARG A 29 -9.28 -6.61 0.63
C ARG A 29 -8.22 -6.15 -0.34
N TYR A 30 -7.08 -5.71 0.18
CA TYR A 30 -5.91 -5.43 -0.62
C TYR A 30 -4.62 -5.80 0.11
N SER A 31 -3.55 -5.95 -0.67
CA SER A 31 -2.17 -5.90 -0.21
C SER A 31 -1.34 -5.28 -1.33
N TYR A 32 -0.55 -4.26 -0.98
CA TYR A 32 0.32 -3.55 -1.91
C TYR A 32 1.74 -3.55 -1.34
N ALA A 33 2.69 -4.21 -1.99
CA ALA A 33 4.08 -4.26 -1.54
C ALA A 33 5.00 -3.56 -2.54
N VAL A 34 5.81 -2.61 -2.07
CA VAL A 34 6.77 -1.91 -2.89
C VAL A 34 8.16 -2.47 -2.62
N LYS A 35 8.85 -2.84 -3.69
CA LYS A 35 10.16 -3.46 -3.65
C LYS A 35 11.14 -2.68 -4.53
N ARG A 36 12.43 -2.74 -4.19
CA ARG A 36 13.53 -2.42 -5.09
C ARG A 36 14.31 -3.70 -5.32
N ASP A 37 14.31 -4.18 -6.56
CA ASP A 37 14.84 -5.50 -6.89
C ASP A 37 14.19 -6.57 -5.99
N ASP A 38 14.95 -7.26 -5.14
CA ASP A 38 14.45 -8.27 -4.21
C ASP A 38 14.17 -7.73 -2.78
N GLU A 39 14.48 -6.46 -2.50
CA GLU A 39 14.29 -5.84 -1.19
C GLU A 39 12.91 -5.19 -1.05
N GLU A 40 12.18 -5.55 0.01
CA GLU A 40 10.90 -4.91 0.34
C GLU A 40 11.09 -3.60 1.09
N LEU A 41 10.64 -2.50 0.48
CA LEU A 41 10.79 -1.15 1.02
C LEU A 41 9.67 -0.78 1.98
N TYR A 42 8.42 -1.07 1.61
CA TYR A 42 7.23 -0.84 2.42
C TYR A 42 6.03 -1.62 1.86
N TRP A 43 4.98 -1.79 2.65
CA TRP A 43 3.70 -2.29 2.14
C TRP A 43 2.50 -1.64 2.80
N TYR A 44 1.32 -1.84 2.21
CA TYR A 44 0.03 -1.45 2.74
C TYR A 44 -0.87 -2.67 2.84
N ASP A 45 -1.59 -2.78 3.95
CA ASP A 45 -2.69 -3.71 4.11
C ASP A 45 -3.77 -3.13 5.05
N PRO A 46 -4.98 -3.70 5.07
CA PRO A 46 -6.06 -3.26 5.94
C PRO A 46 -6.27 -4.20 7.13
N GLN A 47 -5.25 -4.91 7.63
CA GLN A 47 -5.39 -5.74 8.82
C GLN A 47 -5.73 -4.86 10.02
N PRO A 48 -6.89 -5.06 10.69
CA PRO A 48 -7.26 -4.20 11.81
C PRO A 48 -6.28 -4.29 12.99
N HIS A 49 -5.94 -3.13 13.55
CA HIS A 49 -5.16 -2.97 14.78
C HIS A 49 -5.92 -2.05 15.76
N PRO A 50 -7.06 -2.49 16.32
CA PRO A 50 -7.93 -1.63 17.15
C PRO A 50 -7.24 -1.14 18.44
N ASP A 51 -6.24 -1.88 18.93
CA ASP A 51 -5.52 -1.54 20.15
C ASP A 51 -4.37 -0.53 19.93
N ASP A 52 -4.11 -0.12 18.68
CA ASP A 52 -3.11 0.90 18.36
C ASP A 52 -3.78 2.25 18.05
N PRO A 53 -3.89 3.16 19.04
CA PRO A 53 -4.59 4.45 18.86
C PRO A 53 -3.92 5.34 17.81
N ARG A 54 -2.65 5.09 17.47
CA ARG A 54 -1.92 5.87 16.44
C ARG A 54 -2.44 5.59 15.05
N LEU A 55 -3.13 4.48 14.82
CA LEU A 55 -3.67 4.06 13.52
C LEU A 55 -5.17 4.38 13.38
N ALA A 56 -5.80 4.95 14.42
CA ALA A 56 -7.24 5.19 14.46
C ALA A 56 -7.72 6.12 13.34
N GLU A 57 -6.91 7.11 12.95
CA GLU A 57 -7.27 8.10 11.92
C GLU A 57 -7.60 7.46 10.56
N THR A 58 -6.95 6.34 10.24
CA THR A 58 -7.07 5.69 8.94
C THR A 58 -7.56 4.26 9.05
N TYR A 59 -8.16 3.88 10.18
CA TYR A 59 -8.60 2.51 10.42
C TYR A 59 -9.46 1.95 9.26
N PRO A 60 -9.19 0.73 8.77
CA PRO A 60 -8.14 -0.21 9.17
C PRO A 60 -6.81 -0.04 8.40
N HIS A 61 -6.75 0.94 7.50
CA HIS A 61 -5.66 1.17 6.57
C HIS A 61 -4.40 1.66 7.26
N HIS A 62 -3.27 1.05 6.94
CA HIS A 62 -1.97 1.49 7.42
C HIS A 62 -0.85 1.11 6.44
N LYS A 63 0.31 1.77 6.61
CA LYS A 63 1.55 1.50 5.88
C LYS A 63 2.57 0.88 6.84
N HIS A 64 3.23 -0.17 6.40
CA HIS A 64 4.37 -0.77 7.05
C HIS A 64 5.67 -0.20 6.49
N VAL A 65 6.54 0.34 7.36
CA VAL A 65 7.78 1.01 6.96
C VAL A 65 8.98 0.61 7.84
N PRO A 66 10.23 0.60 7.35
CA PRO A 66 11.42 0.40 8.17
C PRO A 66 11.58 1.50 9.25
N PRO A 67 12.35 1.25 10.33
CA PRO A 67 12.96 -0.03 10.72
C PRO A 67 11.92 -1.00 11.30
N ASN A 68 12.26 -2.29 11.38
CA ASN A 68 11.37 -3.35 11.89
C ASN A 68 9.97 -3.33 11.23
N ILE A 69 9.98 -3.42 9.90
CA ILE A 69 8.81 -3.18 9.03
C ILE A 69 7.55 -3.96 9.44
N LYS A 70 7.69 -5.15 10.04
CA LYS A 70 6.56 -5.97 10.54
C LYS A 70 5.83 -5.34 11.75
N HIS A 71 6.49 -4.45 12.48
CA HIS A 71 5.97 -3.84 13.70
C HIS A 71 5.85 -2.31 13.61
N ASN A 72 6.48 -1.69 12.63
CA ASN A 72 6.43 -0.25 12.44
C ASN A 72 5.38 0.14 11.40
N ARG A 73 4.26 0.68 11.90
CA ARG A 73 3.05 1.02 11.16
C ARG A 73 2.76 2.49 11.30
N ILE A 74 2.32 3.12 10.22
CA ILE A 74 1.86 4.50 10.21
C ILE A 74 0.49 4.63 9.53
N PRO A 75 -0.29 5.68 9.85
CA PRO A 75 -1.55 5.96 9.16
C PRO A 75 -1.39 6.05 7.64
N ALA A 76 -2.43 5.66 6.91
CA ALA A 76 -2.46 5.67 5.45
C ALA A 76 -3.68 6.44 4.89
N PRO A 77 -3.71 7.78 5.00
CA PRO A 77 -4.91 8.59 4.67
C PRO A 77 -5.28 8.59 3.17
N GLY A 78 -4.39 8.08 2.32
CA GLY A 78 -4.65 7.89 0.89
C GLY A 78 -5.39 6.60 0.53
N MET A 79 -5.39 5.60 1.42
CA MET A 79 -5.97 4.28 1.19
C MET A 79 -7.47 4.27 1.43
N SER A 80 -8.18 3.40 0.72
CA SER A 80 -9.62 3.26 0.83
C SER A 80 -10.14 1.93 0.31
N PHE A 81 -11.36 1.58 0.71
CA PHE A 81 -12.17 0.56 0.06
C PHE A 81 -13.14 1.13 -0.99
N GLU A 82 -13.38 2.45 -0.95
CA GLU A 82 -14.43 3.14 -1.71
C GLU A 82 -13.91 3.80 -3.00
N LYS A 83 -12.59 3.88 -3.17
CA LYS A 83 -11.92 4.44 -4.34
C LYS A 83 -10.70 3.60 -4.72
N PRO A 84 -10.26 3.63 -5.99
CA PRO A 84 -9.05 2.94 -6.40
C PRO A 84 -7.82 3.45 -5.65
N ASN A 85 -6.98 2.53 -5.16
CA ASN A 85 -5.74 2.87 -4.43
C ASN A 85 -4.54 3.04 -5.38
N LEU A 86 -4.54 2.40 -6.55
CA LEU A 86 -3.41 2.43 -7.48
C LEU A 86 -2.95 3.85 -7.87
N PRO A 87 -3.84 4.82 -8.18
CA PRO A 87 -3.40 6.18 -8.49
C PRO A 87 -2.66 6.88 -7.35
N PHE A 88 -3.01 6.59 -6.09
CA PHE A 88 -2.27 7.11 -4.94
C PHE A 88 -0.88 6.46 -4.86
N LEU A 89 -0.81 5.14 -4.98
CA LEU A 89 0.44 4.37 -4.87
C LEU A 89 1.44 4.75 -5.96
N ILE A 90 0.98 4.91 -7.19
CA ILE A 90 1.80 5.34 -8.33
C ILE A 90 2.43 6.71 -8.04
N LYS A 91 1.61 7.69 -7.63
CA LYS A 91 2.09 9.05 -7.32
C LYS A 91 3.07 9.07 -6.16
N GLU A 92 2.84 8.24 -5.14
CA GLU A 92 3.76 8.11 -4.01
C GLU A 92 5.12 7.58 -4.47
N ILE A 93 5.13 6.48 -5.24
CA ILE A 93 6.36 5.89 -5.80
C ILE A 93 7.11 6.90 -6.65
N GLU A 94 6.40 7.58 -7.56
CA GLU A 94 6.99 8.60 -8.43
C GLU A 94 7.67 9.70 -7.61
N ARG A 95 6.95 10.25 -6.62
CA ARG A 95 7.45 11.35 -5.76
C ARG A 95 8.61 10.93 -4.87
N GLU A 96 8.58 9.74 -4.29
CA GLU A 96 9.49 9.36 -3.20
C GLU A 96 10.68 8.52 -3.68
N LEU A 97 10.54 7.78 -4.77
CA LEU A 97 11.52 6.78 -5.20
C LEU A 97 12.11 7.04 -6.59
N LEU A 98 11.45 7.86 -7.42
CA LEU A 98 11.87 8.11 -8.80
C LEU A 98 12.42 9.51 -9.04
N THR A 99 11.97 10.51 -8.26
CA THR A 99 12.54 11.85 -8.32
C THR A 99 14.03 11.81 -7.97
N THR A 100 14.86 12.36 -8.86
CA THR A 100 16.28 12.59 -8.57
C THR A 100 16.37 13.75 -7.56
N PRO A 101 17.28 13.69 -6.56
CA PRO A 101 17.60 14.89 -5.78
C PRO A 101 18.07 16.04 -6.66
#